data_AF-A0A3D4UHE1-F1
#
_entry.id   AF-A0A3D4UHE1-F1
#
_cell.length_a   1.000
_cell.length_b   1.000
_cell.length_c   1.000
_cell.angle_alpha   90.00
_cell.angle_beta   90.00
_cell.angle_gamma   90.00
#
_symmetry.space_group_name_H-M   'P 1'
#
loop_
_entity.id
_entity.type
_entity.pdbx_description
1 polymer ?
#
loop_
_entity_poly.entity_id
_entity_poly.type
_entity_poly.pdbx_seq_one_letter_code
_entity_poly.pdbx_strand_id
1 'polypeptide(L)'
;MKHFTPTITAAILMIALFTIAAGSLDAGERQPEGRVAAMDQLDAARAKLQVAERICHMFHDAESGAPRGGMDPEAIYRWSKRRMQAKIELYELDPSLGNQEDAILRHVEWMKAWNQRVVESDASSPFGIAITEYFVSEAEAIHVSTPTP
;
A
#
# COMPACT_ATOMS: atom_id res chain seq x y z
N MET A 1 -21.88 55.16 -37.59
CA MET A 1 -20.66 55.45 -38.38
C MET A 1 -19.66 54.35 -38.07
N LYS A 2 -19.13 53.70 -39.12
CA LYS A 2 -18.22 52.55 -39.06
C LYS A 2 -16.76 53.05 -39.04
N HIS A 3 -15.94 52.44 -38.19
CA HIS A 3 -14.47 52.36 -38.31
C HIS A 3 -14.17 50.85 -38.11
N PHE A 4 -13.78 50.00 -39.08
CA PHE A 4 -12.52 49.89 -39.85
C PHE A 4 -11.30 50.05 -38.92
N THR A 5 -10.34 49.14 -38.72
CA THR A 5 -9.77 47.93 -39.41
C THR A 5 -8.68 47.35 -38.44
N PRO A 6 -7.84 46.32 -38.74
CA PRO A 6 -7.88 45.23 -39.72
C PRO A 6 -7.57 43.82 -39.14
N THR A 7 -7.88 42.83 -39.99
CA THR A 7 -7.52 41.41 -40.02
C THR A 7 -6.01 41.15 -40.11
N ILE A 8 -5.50 40.09 -39.46
CA ILE A 8 -4.29 39.38 -39.90
C ILE A 8 -4.62 37.90 -40.14
N THR A 9 -4.38 37.54 -41.40
CA THR A 9 -4.51 36.28 -42.10
C THR A 9 -3.26 35.41 -41.86
N ALA A 10 -3.41 34.10 -41.70
CA ALA A 10 -2.49 33.13 -42.32
C ALA A 10 -3.11 31.71 -42.30
N ALA A 11 -3.16 31.11 -43.48
CA ALA A 11 -3.75 29.82 -43.77
C ALA A 11 -2.71 28.68 -43.77
N ILE A 12 -3.18 27.49 -43.40
CA ILE A 12 -2.94 26.14 -43.95
C ILE A 12 -1.64 25.90 -44.74
N LEU A 13 -0.91 24.85 -44.34
CA LEU A 13 -0.29 23.93 -45.30
C LEU A 13 -0.36 22.47 -44.80
N MET A 14 -1.22 21.68 -45.45
CA MET A 14 -1.18 20.21 -45.49
C MET A 14 -0.34 19.80 -46.71
N ILE A 15 0.65 18.91 -46.55
CA ILE A 15 1.10 18.03 -47.64
C ILE A 15 1.37 16.62 -47.07
N ALA A 16 0.91 15.65 -47.86
CA ALA A 16 0.64 14.25 -47.57
C ALA A 16 1.85 13.29 -47.68
N LEU A 17 1.71 12.17 -46.96
CA LEU A 17 2.07 10.76 -47.21
C LEU A 17 2.72 10.35 -48.55
N PHE A 18 3.58 9.32 -48.49
CA PHE A 18 3.53 7.98 -49.18
C PHE A 18 4.88 7.25 -48.90
N THR A 19 4.95 6.23 -48.02
CA THR A 19 5.06 4.74 -48.26
C THR A 19 6.24 4.28 -49.13
N ILE A 20 6.90 3.11 -49.02
CA ILE A 20 6.92 1.87 -48.20
C ILE A 20 8.28 1.21 -48.56
N ALA A 21 8.92 0.50 -47.64
CA ALA A 21 9.75 -0.66 -48.02
C ALA A 21 9.62 -1.76 -46.97
N ALA A 22 8.91 -2.82 -47.33
CA ALA A 22 8.87 -4.08 -46.62
C ALA A 22 10.25 -4.74 -46.60
N GLY A 23 10.61 -5.35 -45.47
CA GLY A 23 11.84 -6.14 -45.39
C GLY A 23 12.24 -6.55 -43.98
N SER A 24 11.42 -7.34 -43.29
CA SER A 24 11.83 -8.61 -42.67
C SER A 24 10.70 -9.18 -41.84
N LEU A 25 10.40 -10.44 -42.13
CA LEU A 25 9.58 -11.33 -41.33
C LEU A 25 10.16 -11.49 -39.91
N ASP A 26 9.25 -11.84 -39.01
CA ASP A 26 9.48 -12.57 -37.76
C ASP A 26 9.90 -11.76 -36.53
N ALA A 27 8.93 -11.02 -35.99
CA ALA A 27 8.68 -11.00 -34.56
C ALA A 27 7.19 -10.67 -34.39
N GLY A 28 6.35 -11.69 -34.45
CA GLY A 28 5.05 -11.59 -33.77
C GLY A 28 5.35 -11.30 -32.31
N GLU A 29 5.30 -10.03 -31.95
CA GLU A 29 5.51 -9.51 -30.62
C GLU A 29 4.41 -10.13 -29.75
N ARG A 30 4.70 -11.30 -29.19
CA ARG A 30 3.93 -11.87 -28.09
C ARG A 30 3.97 -10.81 -27.02
N GLN A 31 2.89 -10.05 -26.91
CA GLN A 31 2.69 -9.18 -25.76
C GLN A 31 2.89 -10.08 -24.53
N PRO A 32 3.71 -9.68 -23.56
CA PRO A 32 4.31 -10.60 -22.63
C PRO A 32 3.24 -10.95 -21.61
N GLU A 33 2.52 -12.06 -21.82
CA GLU A 33 1.46 -12.53 -20.92
C GLU A 33 1.95 -12.57 -19.46
N GLY A 34 3.22 -12.92 -19.25
CA GLY A 34 3.87 -12.88 -17.93
C GLY A 34 4.06 -11.48 -17.34
N ARG A 35 4.26 -10.44 -18.17
CA ARG A 35 4.38 -9.05 -17.70
C ARG A 35 3.02 -8.47 -17.31
N VAL A 36 1.96 -8.79 -18.06
CA VAL A 36 0.59 -8.37 -17.73
C VAL A 36 0.14 -9.03 -16.43
N ALA A 37 0.33 -10.35 -16.30
CA ALA A 37 0.00 -11.08 -15.08
C ALA A 37 0.78 -10.58 -13.84
N ALA A 38 2.07 -10.25 -13.99
CA ALA A 38 2.86 -9.67 -12.89
C ALA A 38 2.37 -8.27 -12.49
N MET A 39 1.91 -7.46 -13.45
CA MET A 39 1.35 -6.14 -13.17
C MET A 39 -0.01 -6.24 -12.46
N ASP A 40 -0.86 -7.17 -12.89
CA ASP A 40 -2.16 -7.44 -12.25
C ASP A 40 -1.98 -7.93 -10.80
N GLN A 41 -0.97 -8.78 -10.55
CA GLN A 41 -0.62 -9.22 -9.19
C GLN A 41 -0.16 -8.05 -8.31
N LEU A 42 0.68 -7.17 -8.85
CA LEU A 42 1.17 -6.00 -8.12
C LEU A 42 0.03 -5.03 -7.78
N ASP A 43 -0.89 -4.80 -8.71
CA ASP A 43 -2.05 -3.94 -8.49
C ASP A 43 -3.04 -4.55 -7.48
N ALA A 44 -3.24 -5.87 -7.50
CA ALA A 44 -4.02 -6.58 -6.50
C ALA A 44 -3.41 -6.47 -5.10
N ALA A 45 -2.08 -6.63 -4.97
CA ALA A 45 -1.36 -6.47 -3.70
C ALA A 45 -1.47 -5.03 -3.16
N ARG A 46 -1.33 -4.03 -4.03
CA ARG A 46 -1.55 -2.61 -3.67
C ARG A 46 -2.96 -2.36 -3.18
N ALA A 47 -3.98 -2.88 -3.89
CA ALA A 47 -5.37 -2.73 -3.49
C ALA A 47 -5.65 -3.39 -2.12
N LYS A 48 -5.09 -4.59 -1.89
CA LYS A 48 -5.18 -5.31 -0.61
C LYS A 48 -4.55 -4.50 0.53
N LEU A 49 -3.34 -3.96 0.33
CA LEU A 49 -2.69 -3.10 1.32
C LEU A 49 -3.53 -1.84 1.59
N GLN A 50 -4.02 -1.15 0.55
CA GLN A 50 -4.84 0.06 0.71
C GLN A 50 -6.11 -0.20 1.54
N VAL A 51 -6.77 -1.34 1.34
CA VAL A 51 -7.94 -1.72 2.15
C VAL A 51 -7.54 -1.99 3.59
N ALA A 52 -6.47 -2.77 3.82
CA ALA A 52 -5.98 -3.05 5.16
C ALA A 52 -5.57 -1.77 5.91
N GLU A 53 -4.88 -0.85 5.24
CA GLU A 53 -4.50 0.46 5.81
C GLU A 53 -5.71 1.30 6.16
N ARG A 54 -6.69 1.40 5.25
CA ARG A 54 -7.93 2.12 5.52
C ARG A 54 -8.64 1.59 6.75
N ILE A 55 -8.72 0.27 6.89
CA ILE A 55 -9.35 -0.38 8.05
C ILE A 55 -8.52 -0.09 9.31
N CYS A 56 -7.20 -0.23 9.25
CA CYS A 56 -6.33 0.14 10.36
C CYS A 56 -6.50 1.61 10.77
N HIS A 57 -6.69 2.55 9.84
CA HIS A 57 -6.94 3.97 10.14
C HIS A 57 -8.32 4.25 10.76
N MET A 58 -9.30 3.37 10.57
CA MET A 58 -10.57 3.45 11.32
C MET A 58 -10.34 3.14 12.80
N PHE A 59 -9.36 2.29 13.11
CA PHE A 59 -9.14 1.76 14.45
C PHE A 59 -7.89 2.28 15.13
N HIS A 60 -7.00 2.95 14.41
CA HIS A 60 -5.75 3.51 14.91
C HIS A 60 -5.58 4.92 14.39
N ASP A 61 -4.89 5.71 15.17
CA ASP A 61 -4.26 6.91 14.67
C ASP A 61 -3.12 6.56 13.70
N ALA A 62 -3.04 7.27 12.58
CA ALA A 62 -2.13 6.93 11.47
C ALA A 62 -0.66 7.13 11.83
N GLU A 63 -0.37 8.18 12.60
CA GLU A 63 0.99 8.56 12.98
C GLU A 63 1.46 7.73 14.17
N SER A 64 0.73 7.85 15.28
CA SER A 64 1.09 7.20 16.55
C SER A 64 0.80 5.70 16.58
N GLY A 65 -0.04 5.18 15.67
CA GLY A 65 -0.39 3.76 15.61
C GLY A 65 -1.31 3.30 16.73
N ALA A 66 -1.83 4.22 17.54
CA ALA A 66 -2.52 3.86 18.76
C ALA A 66 -4.05 3.94 18.58
N PRO A 67 -4.85 3.15 19.30
CA PRO A 67 -6.21 2.88 18.88
C PRO A 67 -7.15 4.05 19.02
N ARG A 68 -8.22 3.97 18.23
CA ARG A 68 -9.46 4.73 18.34
C ARG A 68 -10.45 3.82 19.07
N GLY A 69 -11.07 4.34 20.14
CA GLY A 69 -11.85 3.54 21.09
C GLY A 69 -13.06 2.82 20.48
N GLY A 70 -13.59 1.84 21.22
CA GLY A 70 -14.92 1.26 20.99
C GLY A 70 -14.98 -0.07 20.22
N MET A 71 -13.84 -0.71 19.93
CA MET A 71 -13.84 -1.98 19.20
C MET A 71 -13.03 -3.09 19.88
N ASP A 72 -13.37 -4.33 19.52
CA ASP A 72 -12.78 -5.54 20.08
C ASP A 72 -11.25 -5.57 19.88
N PRO A 73 -10.46 -5.70 20.96
CA PRO A 73 -9.00 -5.83 20.91
C PRO A 73 -8.52 -6.87 19.88
N GLU A 74 -9.20 -8.01 19.78
CA GLU A 74 -8.77 -9.06 18.86
C GLU A 74 -8.98 -8.66 17.39
N ALA A 75 -10.04 -7.92 17.09
CA ALA A 75 -10.24 -7.35 15.75
C ALA A 75 -9.17 -6.30 15.40
N ILE A 76 -8.79 -5.44 16.34
CA ILE A 76 -7.71 -4.45 16.19
C ILE A 76 -6.39 -5.16 15.85
N TYR A 77 -6.02 -6.17 16.65
CA TYR A 77 -4.83 -6.99 16.43
C TYR A 77 -4.81 -7.65 15.05
N ARG A 78 -5.90 -8.35 14.70
CA ARG A 78 -6.00 -9.10 13.43
C ARG A 78 -5.87 -8.18 12.21
N TRP A 79 -6.42 -6.97 12.24
CA TRP A 79 -6.27 -6.03 11.13
C TRP A 79 -4.87 -5.45 11.02
N SER A 80 -4.22 -5.14 12.16
CA SER A 80 -2.81 -4.76 12.19
C SER A 80 -1.91 -5.84 11.56
N LYS A 81 -2.14 -7.12 11.93
CA LYS A 81 -1.41 -8.27 11.37
C LYS A 81 -1.67 -8.45 9.86
N ARG A 82 -2.91 -8.30 9.40
CA ARG A 82 -3.25 -8.36 7.96
C ARG A 82 -2.59 -7.25 7.15
N ARG A 83 -2.49 -6.04 7.71
CA ARG A 83 -1.78 -4.93 7.07
C ARG A 83 -0.29 -5.26 6.89
N MET A 84 0.36 -5.75 7.94
CA MET A 84 1.75 -6.21 7.87
C MET A 84 1.93 -7.25 6.76
N GLN A 85 1.10 -8.29 6.73
CA GLN A 85 1.15 -9.34 5.70
C GLN A 85 0.94 -8.79 4.28
N ALA A 86 -0.01 -7.88 4.08
CA ALA A 86 -0.24 -7.25 2.77
C ALA A 86 0.95 -6.38 2.33
N LYS A 87 1.67 -5.77 3.27
CA LYS A 87 2.87 -4.99 2.99
C LYS A 87 4.04 -5.89 2.60
N ILE A 88 4.21 -7.02 3.29
CA ILE A 88 5.22 -8.04 2.96
C ILE A 88 4.96 -8.59 1.55
N GLU A 89 3.73 -8.97 1.23
CA GLU A 89 3.34 -9.44 -0.10
C GLU A 89 3.67 -8.40 -1.19
N LEU A 90 3.41 -7.11 -0.93
CA LEU A 90 3.78 -6.05 -1.86
C LEU A 90 5.31 -5.96 -2.06
N TYR A 91 6.10 -6.11 -1.00
CA TYR A 91 7.57 -6.08 -1.05
C TYR A 91 8.18 -7.31 -1.72
N GLU A 92 7.56 -8.47 -1.58
CA GLU A 92 7.95 -9.69 -2.30
C GLU A 92 7.75 -9.53 -3.82
N LEU A 93 6.70 -8.83 -4.23
CA LEU A 93 6.41 -8.54 -5.63
C LEU A 93 7.23 -7.36 -6.19
N ASP A 94 7.52 -6.36 -5.36
CA ASP A 94 8.33 -5.19 -5.71
C ASP A 94 9.30 -4.81 -4.55
N PRO A 95 10.50 -5.40 -4.51
CA PRO A 95 11.49 -5.14 -3.46
C PRO A 95 12.01 -3.71 -3.42
N SER A 96 11.76 -2.90 -4.47
CA SER A 96 12.17 -1.50 -4.47
C SER A 96 11.36 -0.64 -3.49
N LEU A 97 10.21 -1.14 -3.03
CA LEU A 97 9.30 -0.43 -2.13
C LEU A 97 9.64 -0.60 -0.63
N GLY A 98 10.52 -1.53 -0.29
CA GLY A 98 10.92 -1.79 1.10
C GLY A 98 11.27 -3.26 1.34
N ASN A 99 11.44 -3.60 2.62
CA ASN A 99 11.76 -4.96 3.05
C ASN A 99 10.72 -5.51 4.06
N GLN A 100 10.70 -6.83 4.22
CA GLN A 100 9.81 -7.52 5.15
C GLN A 100 10.01 -7.09 6.61
N GLU A 101 11.24 -6.84 7.02
CA GLU A 101 11.59 -6.44 8.39
C GLU A 101 10.91 -5.11 8.77
N ASP A 102 10.89 -4.12 7.88
CA ASP A 102 10.24 -2.82 8.08
C ASP A 102 8.74 -2.97 8.32
N ALA A 103 8.09 -3.90 7.61
CA ALA A 103 6.67 -4.17 7.79
C ALA A 103 6.39 -4.78 9.17
N ILE A 104 7.24 -5.71 9.62
CA ILE A 104 7.10 -6.38 10.91
C ILE A 104 7.42 -5.42 12.06
N LEU A 105 8.50 -4.65 11.98
CA LEU A 105 8.86 -3.65 12.98
C LEU A 105 7.73 -2.63 13.16
N ARG A 106 7.12 -2.16 12.07
CA ARG A 106 5.98 -1.25 12.16
C ARG A 106 4.76 -1.89 12.85
N HIS A 107 4.52 -3.18 12.66
CA HIS A 107 3.47 -3.91 13.39
C HIS A 107 3.77 -3.99 14.89
N VAL A 108 5.01 -4.29 15.27
CA VAL A 108 5.45 -4.31 16.67
C VAL A 108 5.30 -2.94 17.33
N GLU A 109 5.74 -1.87 16.67
CA GLU A 109 5.58 -0.49 17.14
C GLU A 109 4.11 -0.15 17.44
N TRP A 110 3.20 -0.54 16.54
CA TRP A 110 1.77 -0.33 16.71
C TRP A 110 1.21 -1.09 17.92
N MET A 111 1.63 -2.34 18.14
CA MET A 111 1.19 -3.10 19.31
C MET A 111 1.71 -2.49 20.61
N LYS A 112 2.94 -1.99 20.62
CA LYS A 112 3.52 -1.30 21.78
C LYS A 112 2.79 0.02 22.07
N ALA A 113 2.55 0.84 21.05
CA ALA A 113 1.82 2.08 21.18
C ALA A 113 0.38 1.85 21.66
N TRP A 114 -0.25 0.76 21.21
CA TRP A 114 -1.55 0.36 21.72
C TRP A 114 -1.50 -0.04 23.19
N ASN A 115 -0.61 -0.96 23.57
CA ASN A 115 -0.48 -1.38 24.96
C ASN A 115 -0.24 -0.18 25.88
N GLN A 116 0.64 0.74 25.48
CA GLN A 116 0.89 1.97 26.21
C GLN A 116 -0.39 2.79 26.42
N ARG A 117 -1.19 3.02 25.37
CA ARG A 117 -2.47 3.74 25.51
C ARG A 117 -3.49 3.02 26.40
N VAL A 118 -3.50 1.68 26.37
CA VAL A 118 -4.36 0.91 27.28
C VAL A 118 -3.89 1.12 28.71
N VAL A 119 -2.59 1.01 29.00
CA VAL A 119 -2.06 1.24 30.34
C VAL A 119 -2.33 2.68 30.83
N GLU A 120 -2.19 3.68 29.96
CA GLU A 120 -2.41 5.10 30.29
C GLU A 120 -3.89 5.49 30.41
N SER A 121 -4.81 4.65 29.93
CA SER A 121 -6.24 4.91 30.02
C SER A 121 -6.75 4.56 31.42
N ASP A 122 -7.23 5.57 32.15
CA ASP A 122 -7.87 5.44 33.48
C ASP A 122 -9.10 4.50 33.49
N ALA A 123 -9.61 4.12 32.30
CA ALA A 123 -10.72 3.19 32.13
C ALA A 123 -10.29 1.73 31.89
N SER A 124 -8.99 1.43 31.94
CA SER A 124 -8.48 0.13 31.50
C SER A 124 -8.57 -0.94 32.58
N SER A 125 -9.22 -2.05 32.20
CA SER A 125 -9.27 -3.29 32.98
C SER A 125 -7.90 -3.99 32.98
N PRO A 126 -7.48 -4.65 34.08
CA PRO A 126 -6.30 -5.53 34.10
C PRO A 126 -6.34 -6.59 33.00
N PHE A 127 -7.53 -7.07 32.63
CA PHE A 127 -7.70 -8.01 31.51
C PHE A 127 -7.40 -7.38 30.15
N GLY A 128 -7.77 -6.10 29.96
CA GLY A 128 -7.44 -5.35 28.74
C GLY A 128 -5.93 -5.17 28.59
N ILE A 129 -5.23 -4.85 29.68
CA ILE A 129 -3.76 -4.74 29.71
C ILE A 129 -3.11 -6.07 29.36
N ALA A 130 -3.52 -7.17 30.01
CA ALA A 130 -2.95 -8.50 29.75
C ALA A 130 -3.16 -8.96 28.29
N ILE A 131 -4.31 -8.65 27.69
CA ILE A 131 -4.57 -8.94 26.27
C ILE A 131 -3.61 -8.16 25.37
N THR A 132 -3.42 -6.87 25.62
CA THR A 132 -2.53 -6.06 24.77
C THR A 132 -1.06 -6.41 24.96
N GLU A 133 -0.65 -6.79 26.17
CA GLU A 133 0.69 -7.35 26.45
C GLU A 133 0.91 -8.66 25.67
N TYR A 134 -0.08 -9.55 25.65
CA TYR A 134 -0.01 -10.79 24.86
C TYR A 134 0.18 -10.48 23.37
N PHE A 135 -0.56 -9.52 22.82
CA PHE A 135 -0.42 -9.12 21.42
C PHE A 135 0.93 -8.46 21.10
N VAL A 136 1.54 -7.73 22.05
CA VAL A 136 2.93 -7.27 21.91
C VAL A 136 3.88 -8.45 21.81
N SER A 137 3.76 -9.42 22.72
CA SER A 137 4.60 -10.63 22.70
C SER A 137 4.42 -11.45 21.42
N GLU A 138 3.19 -11.58 20.90
CA GLU A 138 2.95 -12.27 19.64
C GLU A 138 3.61 -11.53 18.45
N ALA A 139 3.51 -10.20 18.42
CA ALA A 139 4.15 -9.39 17.38
C ALA A 139 5.69 -9.49 17.43
N GLU A 140 6.29 -9.45 18.63
CA GLU A 140 7.73 -9.61 18.82
C GLU A 140 8.20 -11.02 18.43
N ALA A 141 7.41 -12.06 18.74
CA ALA A 141 7.71 -13.42 18.31
C ALA A 141 7.73 -13.55 16.78
N ILE A 142 6.84 -12.87 16.06
CA ILE A 142 6.87 -12.81 14.58
C ILE A 142 8.18 -12.19 14.09
N HIS A 143 8.63 -11.09 14.70
CA HIS A 143 9.90 -10.45 14.35
C HIS A 143 11.10 -11.38 14.55
N VAL A 144 11.20 -12.03 15.72
CA VAL A 144 12.31 -12.94 16.04
C VAL A 144 12.32 -14.20 15.17
N SER A 145 11.14 -14.70 14.79
CA SER A 145 11.00 -15.94 14.01
C SER A 145 11.10 -15.75 12.50
N THR A 146 11.11 -14.50 12.02
CA THR A 146 11.27 -14.21 10.60
C THR A 146 12.77 -14.16 10.25
N PRO A 147 13.29 -15.07 9.42
CA PRO A 147 14.68 -14.99 8.99
C PRO A 147 14.89 -13.72 8.15
N THR A 148 15.85 -12.87 8.57
CA THR A 148 16.32 -11.75 7.76
C THR A 148 17.08 -12.31 6.55
N PRO A 149 16.69 -11.99 5.30
CA PRO A 149 17.43 -12.40 4.09
C PRO A 149 18.84 -11.81 4.01
#